data_AF-S4RJ61-F1
#
_entry.id   AF-S4RJ61-F1
#
_cell.length_a   1.000
_cell.length_b   1.000
_cell.length_c   1.000
_cell.angle_alpha   90.00
_cell.angle_beta   90.00
_cell.angle_gamma   90.00
#
_symmetry.space_group_name_H-M   'P 1'
#
loop_
_entity.id
_entity.type
_entity.pdbx_description
1 polymer ?
#
loop_
_entity_poly.entity_id
_entity_poly.type
_entity_poly.pdbx_seq_one_letter_code
_entity_poly.pdbx_strand_id
1 'polypeptide(L)'
;FAGLLDRLKKIYHTSIKPLERIYKYDSIRQHDMTASHGRSISTFDESEIIAKPLVLFLGPWSVGKSSMINYLLGLDDKAFSLYTGGAEPTTSEFTVIRHGTKVKHLEGIVMATDGSRTFASLEKFGQSFLEKFSGVEMPHRLLERVTFVDTPGIIENRKQQQRGYPFNDVCQWFIDRGDLIFVVFDPTKLDVGLELETLFRQLKGRESQIRIILNKADSVSTQQLMRVYGALFWSLAPLINVTEPPRVYVSSFWPYAFRVDTNRGLFLAEETSLLDDLRQIIANRMENKIALIRQHAIRVRIHALVVDRYVQTLRTRSSFFSNAEQVFADIVEHPEEYNIYGSVLANSNVSKFDLPDPKTYKSFFGANSVATIRPLSYHCSYTNGCLLDKIERAISVELPALLGSLSPVTRLKVRATAPSCGSYLCNETPKNRYVKP
;
A
#
# COMPACT_ATOMS: atom_id res chain seq x y z
N PHE A 1 10.21 -5.29 18.60
CA PHE A 1 9.81 -5.32 17.16
C PHE A 1 10.77 -6.12 16.29
N ALA A 2 12.10 -5.96 16.39
CA ALA A 2 13.07 -6.69 15.55
C ALA A 2 12.88 -8.23 15.55
N GLY A 3 12.84 -8.86 16.72
CA GLY A 3 12.65 -10.33 16.80
C GLY A 3 11.31 -10.86 16.26
N LEU A 4 10.25 -10.03 16.21
CA LEU A 4 8.98 -10.41 15.57
C LEU A 4 9.07 -10.32 14.05
N LEU A 5 9.76 -9.29 13.53
CA LEU A 5 10.03 -9.18 12.10
C LEU A 5 10.90 -10.34 11.62
N ASP A 6 11.91 -10.75 12.39
CA ASP A 6 12.77 -11.89 12.01
C ASP A 6 12.02 -13.22 12.01
N ARG A 7 11.11 -13.43 12.97
CA ARG A 7 10.19 -14.59 12.94
C ARG A 7 9.28 -14.54 11.71
N LEU A 8 8.70 -13.38 11.41
CA LEU A 8 7.82 -13.21 10.26
C LEU A 8 8.55 -13.47 8.93
N LYS A 9 9.78 -12.96 8.78
CA LYS A 9 10.67 -13.27 7.65
C LYS A 9 10.95 -14.77 7.55
N LYS A 10 11.27 -15.41 8.68
CA LYS A 10 11.55 -16.84 8.71
C LYS A 10 10.36 -17.64 8.17
N ILE A 11 9.15 -17.37 8.67
CA ILE A 11 7.91 -18.02 8.18
C ILE A 11 7.74 -17.80 6.68
N TYR A 12 7.91 -16.57 6.20
CA TYR A 12 7.81 -16.28 4.77
C TYR A 12 8.81 -17.11 3.94
N HIS A 13 10.09 -17.14 4.34
CA HIS A 13 11.13 -17.88 3.62
C HIS A 13 11.00 -19.39 3.67
N THR A 14 10.53 -19.94 4.80
CA THR A 14 10.48 -21.39 4.99
C THR A 14 9.18 -22.00 4.48
N SER A 15 8.07 -21.26 4.57
CA SER A 15 6.73 -21.83 4.42
C SER A 15 5.98 -21.27 3.22
N ILE A 16 6.24 -20.03 2.78
CA ILE A 16 5.48 -19.37 1.69
C ILE A 16 6.31 -19.31 0.40
N LYS A 17 7.50 -18.71 0.47
CA LYS A 17 8.38 -18.44 -0.68
C LYS A 17 8.76 -19.68 -1.52
N PRO A 18 8.96 -20.89 -0.94
CA PRO A 18 9.26 -22.07 -1.73
C PRO A 18 8.11 -22.44 -2.69
N LEU A 19 6.87 -22.37 -2.20
CA LEU A 19 5.68 -22.70 -2.99
C LEU A 19 5.41 -21.64 -4.06
N GLU A 20 5.61 -20.36 -3.71
CA GLU A 20 5.55 -19.21 -4.63
C GLU A 20 6.48 -19.41 -5.85
N ARG A 21 7.71 -19.85 -5.61
CA ARG A 21 8.72 -20.08 -6.67
C ARG A 21 8.42 -21.33 -7.50
N ILE A 22 8.08 -22.45 -6.86
CA ILE A 22 7.86 -23.73 -7.55
C ILE A 22 6.66 -23.64 -8.51
N TYR A 23 5.57 -23.01 -8.06
CA TYR A 23 4.37 -22.84 -8.87
C TYR A 23 4.36 -21.54 -9.68
N LYS A 24 5.44 -20.76 -9.65
CA LYS A 24 5.62 -19.54 -10.44
C LYS A 24 4.49 -18.53 -10.26
N TYR A 25 4.02 -18.36 -9.02
CA TYR A 25 2.90 -17.48 -8.69
C TYR A 25 3.11 -16.03 -9.17
N ASP A 26 4.36 -15.58 -9.26
CA ASP A 26 4.72 -14.26 -9.80
C ASP A 26 4.27 -14.02 -11.25
N SER A 27 4.05 -15.07 -12.04
CA SER A 27 3.61 -14.95 -13.44
C SER A 27 2.09 -14.71 -13.59
N ILE A 28 1.27 -15.16 -12.64
CA ILE A 28 -0.17 -14.82 -12.63
C ILE A 28 -0.39 -13.33 -12.35
N ARG A 29 0.44 -12.77 -11.46
CA ARG A 29 0.36 -11.37 -11.03
C ARG A 29 0.56 -10.36 -12.16
N GLN A 30 1.21 -10.73 -13.26
CA GLN A 30 1.49 -9.84 -14.39
C GLN A 30 0.30 -9.71 -15.36
N HIS A 31 -0.64 -10.67 -15.33
CA HIS A 31 -1.76 -10.74 -16.27
C HIS A 31 -3.13 -10.40 -15.64
N ASP A 32 -3.26 -10.44 -14.32
CA ASP A 32 -4.48 -10.04 -13.58
C ASP A 32 -4.61 -8.51 -13.38
N MET A 33 -4.42 -7.71 -14.44
CA MET A 33 -4.72 -6.26 -14.42
C MET A 33 -6.22 -5.96 -14.26
N THR A 34 -7.09 -6.97 -14.35
CA THR A 34 -8.55 -6.85 -14.35
C THR A 34 -9.25 -7.50 -13.15
N ALA A 35 -8.51 -8.17 -12.24
CA ALA A 35 -9.12 -8.80 -11.06
C ALA A 35 -9.37 -7.77 -9.94
N SER A 36 -10.58 -7.21 -9.98
CA SER A 36 -11.40 -6.41 -9.06
C SER A 36 -11.13 -6.35 -7.53
N HIS A 37 -9.97 -6.71 -7.00
CA HIS A 37 -9.67 -6.64 -5.55
C HIS A 37 -8.28 -6.04 -5.28
N GLY A 38 -8.16 -4.74 -5.55
CA GLY A 38 -7.47 -3.77 -4.68
C GLY A 38 -5.98 -3.95 -4.40
N ARG A 39 -5.27 -4.84 -5.09
CA ARG A 39 -3.85 -5.01 -4.87
C ARG A 39 -3.14 -5.52 -6.12
N SER A 40 -2.60 -4.60 -6.92
CA SER A 40 -1.44 -4.91 -7.76
C SER A 40 -0.29 -5.19 -6.78
N ILE A 41 -0.23 -6.43 -6.31
CA ILE A 41 0.93 -6.92 -5.57
C ILE A 41 1.97 -7.21 -6.65
N SER A 42 2.60 -6.15 -7.14
CA SER A 42 3.99 -6.25 -7.61
C SER A 42 4.73 -7.10 -6.58
N THR A 43 5.31 -8.22 -7.00
CA THR A 43 6.20 -9.13 -6.23
C THR A 43 6.36 -8.72 -4.77
N PHE A 44 5.73 -9.46 -3.85
CA PHE A 44 5.87 -9.24 -2.41
C PHE A 44 7.35 -9.40 -2.04
N ASP A 45 8.10 -8.32 -2.17
CA ASP A 45 9.55 -8.34 -2.08
C ASP A 45 9.93 -8.41 -0.60
N GLU A 46 11.06 -9.05 -0.30
CA GLU A 46 11.55 -9.16 1.08
C GLU A 46 11.70 -7.78 1.73
N SER A 47 12.00 -6.77 0.91
CA SER A 47 12.07 -5.37 1.30
C SER A 47 10.73 -4.83 1.86
N GLU A 48 9.59 -5.29 1.35
CA GLU A 48 8.24 -4.90 1.80
C GLU A 48 7.92 -5.46 3.20
N ILE A 49 8.42 -6.65 3.52
CA ILE A 49 8.29 -7.26 4.86
C ILE A 49 9.01 -6.41 5.91
N ILE A 50 10.11 -5.76 5.54
CA ILE A 50 10.96 -4.95 6.43
C ILE A 50 10.54 -3.48 6.45
N ALA A 51 9.92 -3.00 5.37
CA ALA A 51 9.60 -1.60 5.17
C ALA A 51 8.80 -1.01 6.35
N LYS A 52 9.07 0.26 6.66
CA LYS A 52 8.21 1.01 7.58
C LYS A 52 6.86 1.30 6.89
N PRO A 53 5.78 1.53 7.65
CA PRO A 53 4.53 2.01 7.09
C PRO A 53 4.76 3.22 6.18
N LEU A 54 4.17 3.16 4.99
CA LEU A 54 4.26 4.22 3.99
C LEU A 54 2.99 5.08 4.04
N VAL A 55 3.16 6.38 4.32
CA VAL A 55 2.06 7.35 4.31
C VAL A 55 2.19 8.23 3.07
N LEU A 56 1.23 8.10 2.18
CA LEU A 56 1.22 8.74 0.86
C LEU A 56 0.31 9.97 0.87
N PHE A 57 0.82 11.12 0.40
CA PHE A 57 0.03 12.34 0.21
C PHE A 57 -0.29 12.53 -1.26
N LEU A 58 -1.57 12.48 -1.62
CA LEU A 58 -2.10 12.69 -2.97
C LEU A 58 -2.99 13.92 -2.99
N GLY A 59 -3.13 14.53 -4.16
CA GLY A 59 -4.10 15.61 -4.38
C GLY A 59 -3.63 16.66 -5.37
N PRO A 60 -4.53 17.59 -5.75
CA PRO A 60 -4.24 18.65 -6.72
C PRO A 60 -3.05 19.54 -6.35
N TRP A 61 -2.61 20.33 -7.32
CA TRP A 61 -1.56 21.32 -7.06
C TRP A 61 -2.04 22.38 -6.06
N SER A 62 -1.11 22.88 -5.23
CA SER A 62 -1.35 23.96 -4.27
C SER A 62 -2.33 23.65 -3.12
N VAL A 63 -2.70 22.38 -2.88
CA VAL A 63 -3.59 22.00 -1.75
C VAL A 63 -2.90 21.89 -0.38
N GLY A 64 -1.57 21.99 -0.33
CA GLY A 64 -0.80 22.00 0.92
C GLY A 64 -0.26 20.65 1.40
N LYS A 65 0.03 19.71 0.50
CA LYS A 65 0.63 18.39 0.83
C LYS A 65 1.98 18.53 1.54
N SER A 66 2.94 19.21 0.92
CA SER A 66 4.28 19.45 1.48
C SER A 66 4.21 20.26 2.78
N SER A 67 3.32 21.25 2.85
CA SER A 67 3.08 22.05 4.07
C SER A 67 2.58 21.19 5.22
N MET A 68 1.67 20.26 4.95
CA MET A 68 1.17 19.33 5.96
C MET A 68 2.27 18.37 6.45
N ILE A 69 3.16 17.91 5.58
CA ILE A 69 4.31 17.09 5.99
C ILE A 69 5.25 17.90 6.91
N ASN A 70 5.55 19.14 6.55
CA ASN A 70 6.33 20.04 7.40
C ASN A 70 5.65 20.24 8.77
N TYR A 71 4.34 20.47 8.78
CA TYR A 71 3.55 20.62 10.00
C TYR A 71 3.60 19.38 10.90
N LEU A 72 3.38 18.19 10.34
CA LEU A 72 3.45 16.92 11.07
C LEU A 72 4.84 16.63 11.65
N LEU A 73 5.89 17.03 10.94
CA LEU A 73 7.28 16.86 11.35
C LEU A 73 7.80 18.03 12.21
N GLY A 74 7.02 19.11 12.39
CA GLY A 74 7.47 20.33 13.06
C GLY A 74 8.72 20.92 12.41
N LEU A 75 8.72 20.99 11.08
CA LEU A 75 9.82 21.53 10.26
C LEU A 75 9.56 22.97 9.82
N ASP A 76 8.42 23.54 10.18
CA ASP A 76 8.12 24.93 9.91
C ASP A 76 9.30 25.81 10.37
N ASP A 77 9.72 26.74 9.49
CA ASP A 77 10.83 27.67 9.69
C ASP A 77 12.24 27.05 9.82
N LYS A 78 12.40 25.76 9.52
CA LYS A 78 13.73 25.11 9.45
C LYS A 78 14.33 25.17 8.04
N ALA A 79 15.65 25.27 7.97
CA ALA A 79 16.41 25.32 6.71
C ALA A 79 16.24 24.07 5.82
N PHE A 80 15.81 22.94 6.40
CA PHE A 80 15.55 21.68 5.69
C PHE A 80 14.04 21.36 5.62
N SER A 81 13.18 22.36 5.83
CA SER A 81 11.77 22.25 5.51
C SER A 81 11.60 21.85 4.05
N LEU A 82 10.58 21.02 3.77
CA LEU A 82 10.21 20.76 2.40
C LEU A 82 9.80 22.07 1.76
N TYR A 83 10.16 22.24 0.49
CA TYR A 83 9.83 23.46 -0.24
C TYR A 83 8.31 23.60 -0.37
N THR A 84 7.75 24.65 0.22
CA THR A 84 6.30 24.87 0.31
C THR A 84 5.78 26.03 -0.54
N GLY A 85 6.61 26.76 -1.30
CA GLY A 85 6.17 28.05 -1.85
C GLY A 85 6.84 28.57 -3.10
N GLY A 86 6.07 28.60 -4.18
CA GLY A 86 6.12 29.56 -5.30
C GLY A 86 4.81 29.49 -6.11
N ALA A 87 4.44 30.57 -6.83
CA ALA A 87 3.26 30.62 -7.72
C ALA A 87 3.37 29.70 -8.96
N GLU A 88 4.52 29.06 -9.13
CA GLU A 88 4.82 28.07 -10.16
C GLU A 88 4.57 26.64 -9.63
N PRO A 89 4.28 25.66 -10.51
CA PRO A 89 4.14 24.26 -10.14
C PRO A 89 5.48 23.69 -9.62
N THR A 90 5.67 23.83 -8.31
CA THR A 90 6.96 23.75 -7.63
C THR A 90 7.34 22.35 -7.16
N THR A 91 6.37 21.46 -6.92
CA THR A 91 6.62 20.03 -6.69
C THR A 91 6.44 19.25 -7.99
N SER A 92 7.51 19.17 -8.78
CA SER A 92 7.54 18.33 -10.00
C SER A 92 7.98 16.88 -9.73
N GLU A 93 8.42 16.60 -8.51
CA GLU A 93 9.10 15.37 -8.11
C GLU A 93 8.34 14.58 -7.06
N PHE A 94 8.51 13.26 -7.07
CA PHE A 94 8.12 12.39 -5.96
C PHE A 94 9.19 12.45 -4.88
N THR A 95 8.83 12.93 -3.69
CA THR A 95 9.78 13.07 -2.58
C THR A 95 9.50 12.05 -1.49
N VAL A 96 10.48 11.21 -1.16
CA VAL A 96 10.40 10.25 -0.05
C VAL A 96 11.11 10.82 1.17
N ILE A 97 10.37 11.04 2.26
CA ILE A 97 10.92 11.53 3.52
C ILE A 97 11.07 10.36 4.48
N ARG A 98 12.32 10.02 4.80
CA ARG A 98 12.67 8.88 5.66
C ARG A 98 13.66 9.27 6.75
N HIS A 99 13.78 8.40 7.74
CA HIS A 99 14.76 8.61 8.81
C HIS A 99 16.18 8.39 8.30
N GLY A 100 17.07 9.30 8.66
CA GLY A 100 18.52 9.13 8.55
C GLY A 100 19.23 9.72 9.76
N THR A 101 20.51 9.40 9.93
CA THR A 101 21.32 9.90 11.04
C THR A 101 21.66 11.39 10.87
N LYS A 102 21.67 11.89 9.63
CA LYS A 102 21.94 13.27 9.26
C LYS A 102 20.94 13.72 8.21
N VAL A 103 20.78 15.05 8.09
CA VAL A 103 19.97 15.63 7.01
C VAL A 103 20.72 15.44 5.69
N LYS A 104 20.11 14.76 4.73
CA LYS A 104 20.70 14.50 3.40
C LYS A 104 19.63 14.45 2.33
N HIS A 105 19.91 15.08 1.19
CA HIS A 105 19.15 14.88 -0.04
C HIS A 105 19.75 13.73 -0.85
N LEU A 106 18.88 12.84 -1.32
CA LEU A 106 19.21 11.66 -2.12
C LEU A 106 18.56 11.79 -3.48
N GLU A 107 19.34 11.51 -4.52
CA GLU A 107 18.82 11.40 -5.89
C GLU A 107 18.08 10.08 -6.08
N GLY A 108 17.12 10.05 -7.01
CA GLY A 108 16.29 8.88 -7.29
C GLY A 108 17.09 7.64 -7.67
N ILE A 109 18.18 7.81 -8.42
CA ILE A 109 19.09 6.72 -8.79
C ILE A 109 19.77 6.09 -7.57
N VAL A 110 20.15 6.91 -6.57
CA VAL A 110 20.75 6.44 -5.32
C VAL A 110 19.71 5.71 -4.46
N MET A 111 18.46 6.17 -4.47
CA MET A 111 17.37 5.49 -3.76
C MET A 111 16.99 4.15 -4.41
N ALA A 112 17.03 4.05 -5.74
CA ALA A 112 16.77 2.81 -6.46
C ALA A 112 17.89 1.78 -6.23
N THR A 113 19.13 2.23 -6.05
CA THR A 113 20.30 1.35 -5.82
C THR A 113 20.57 1.05 -4.35
N ASP A 114 19.80 1.63 -3.42
CA ASP A 114 20.00 1.47 -1.97
C ASP A 114 19.87 0.00 -1.51
N GLY A 115 20.71 -0.40 -0.55
CA GLY A 115 20.78 -1.76 -0.01
C GLY A 115 19.49 -2.23 0.68
N SER A 116 18.60 -1.31 1.05
CA SER A 116 17.26 -1.62 1.58
C SER A 116 16.29 -2.14 0.51
N ARG A 117 16.59 -1.92 -0.79
CA ARG A 117 15.84 -2.35 -1.98
C ARG A 117 14.35 -1.98 -2.03
N THR A 118 13.85 -1.18 -1.08
CA THR A 118 12.42 -0.81 -1.01
C THR A 118 11.95 -0.07 -2.26
N PHE A 119 12.82 0.72 -2.86
CA PHE A 119 12.55 1.54 -4.05
C PHE A 119 13.24 1.01 -5.31
N ALA A 120 13.92 -0.13 -5.25
CA ALA A 120 14.68 -0.66 -6.39
C ALA A 120 13.79 -0.93 -7.61
N SER A 121 12.58 -1.44 -7.37
CA SER A 121 11.61 -1.71 -8.44
C SER A 121 11.12 -0.45 -9.19
N LEU A 122 11.43 0.76 -8.71
CA LEU A 122 11.12 2.01 -9.42
C LEU A 122 12.04 2.25 -10.63
N GLU A 123 13.19 1.58 -10.71
CA GLU A 123 14.11 1.65 -11.86
C GLU A 123 13.41 1.25 -13.18
N LYS A 124 12.38 0.40 -13.10
CA LYS A 124 11.58 -0.02 -14.26
C LYS A 124 10.88 1.14 -14.99
N PHE A 125 10.70 2.28 -14.33
CA PHE A 125 10.07 3.47 -14.92
C PHE A 125 11.05 4.34 -15.71
N GLY A 126 12.33 3.97 -15.75
CA GLY A 126 13.36 4.61 -16.58
C GLY A 126 14.04 5.81 -15.92
N GLN A 127 15.09 6.29 -16.58
CA GLN A 127 15.93 7.39 -16.08
C GLN A 127 15.17 8.72 -15.95
N SER A 128 14.26 9.01 -16.88
CA SER A 128 13.44 10.22 -16.84
C SER A 128 12.57 10.34 -15.59
N PHE A 129 12.11 9.20 -15.04
CA PHE A 129 11.43 9.17 -13.75
C PHE A 129 12.41 9.35 -12.58
N LEU A 130 13.56 8.67 -12.61
CA LEU A 130 14.55 8.73 -11.53
C LEU A 130 15.11 10.14 -11.32
N GLU A 131 15.17 10.97 -12.37
CA GLU A 131 15.48 12.40 -12.28
C GLU A 131 14.38 13.23 -11.59
N LYS A 132 13.15 12.70 -11.57
CA LYS A 132 11.97 13.30 -10.91
C LYS A 132 11.58 12.57 -9.63
N PHE A 133 12.51 11.81 -9.08
CA PHE A 133 12.36 11.07 -7.84
C PHE A 133 13.48 11.48 -6.89
N SER A 134 13.14 11.93 -5.69
CA SER A 134 14.10 12.44 -4.72
C SER A 134 13.78 11.98 -3.31
N GLY A 135 14.81 11.92 -2.48
CA GLY A 135 14.75 11.42 -1.11
C GLY A 135 15.27 12.46 -0.15
N VAL A 136 14.63 12.57 1.01
CA VAL A 136 15.11 13.40 2.11
C VAL A 136 15.25 12.51 3.33
N GLU A 137 16.49 12.39 3.80
CA GLU A 137 16.81 11.76 5.06
C GLU A 137 16.96 12.80 6.14
N MET A 138 16.41 12.56 7.33
CA MET A 138 16.65 13.42 8.49
C MET A 138 16.45 12.67 9.82
N PRO A 139 17.14 13.10 10.89
CA PRO A 139 16.95 12.53 12.22
C PRO A 139 15.65 13.04 12.82
N HIS A 140 14.60 12.22 12.79
CA HIS A 140 13.31 12.55 13.40
C HIS A 140 12.64 11.30 14.01
N ARG A 141 12.09 11.44 15.23
CA ARG A 141 11.48 10.34 16.00
C ARG A 141 10.26 9.72 15.30
N LEU A 142 9.47 10.53 14.60
CA LEU A 142 8.34 10.01 13.82
C LEU A 142 8.84 9.16 12.64
N LEU A 143 9.89 9.64 11.95
CA LEU A 143 10.45 8.96 10.77
C LEU A 143 11.15 7.63 11.12
N GLU A 144 11.54 7.42 12.38
CA GLU A 144 12.01 6.11 12.84
C GLU A 144 10.93 5.03 12.67
N ARG A 145 9.65 5.43 12.67
CA ARG A 145 8.50 4.53 12.65
C ARG A 145 7.69 4.56 11.37
N VAL A 146 7.73 5.65 10.60
CA VAL A 146 6.95 5.87 9.37
C VAL A 146 7.82 6.47 8.27
N THR A 147 7.44 6.26 7.01
CA THR A 147 8.01 6.95 5.86
C THR A 147 6.91 7.76 5.19
N PHE A 148 7.16 9.04 4.91
CA PHE A 148 6.21 9.89 4.19
C PHE A 148 6.60 9.98 2.71
N VAL A 149 5.59 10.06 1.85
CA VAL A 149 5.77 10.31 0.42
C VAL A 149 4.94 11.51 0.02
N ASP A 150 5.62 12.55 -0.45
CA ASP A 150 5.00 13.70 -1.10
C ASP A 150 4.96 13.45 -2.61
N THR A 151 3.77 13.48 -3.21
CA THR A 151 3.64 13.32 -4.66
C THR A 151 3.52 14.67 -5.35
N PRO A 152 3.93 14.76 -6.64
CA PRO A 152 3.65 15.94 -7.45
C PRO A 152 2.17 16.32 -7.43
N GLY A 153 1.88 17.62 -7.45
CA GLY A 153 0.51 18.11 -7.61
C GLY A 153 -0.12 17.62 -8.91
N ILE A 154 -1.34 17.12 -8.82
CA ILE A 154 -2.17 16.84 -9.99
C ILE A 154 -2.63 18.18 -10.56
N ILE A 155 -2.36 18.41 -11.85
CA ILE A 155 -2.73 19.62 -12.57
C ILE A 155 -3.66 19.18 -13.68
N GLU A 156 -4.87 19.70 -13.70
CA GLU A 156 -5.83 19.43 -14.77
C GLU A 156 -5.36 20.07 -16.09
N ASN A 157 -5.63 19.41 -17.21
CA ASN A 157 -5.34 19.90 -18.57
C ASN A 157 -3.85 20.00 -18.98
N ARG A 158 -2.88 19.51 -18.20
CA ARG A 158 -1.53 19.26 -18.73
C ARG A 158 -1.49 17.90 -19.41
N LYS A 159 -1.14 17.85 -20.70
CA LYS A 159 -0.91 16.59 -21.42
C LYS A 159 0.09 15.74 -20.61
N GLN A 160 -0.27 14.53 -20.22
CA GLN A 160 0.59 13.58 -19.50
C GLN A 160 1.95 13.39 -20.19
N GLN A 161 2.01 13.57 -21.51
CA GLN A 161 3.21 13.57 -22.34
C GLN A 161 4.28 14.60 -21.91
N GLN A 162 3.92 15.69 -21.22
CA GLN A 162 4.90 16.70 -20.76
C GLN A 162 5.71 16.25 -19.53
N ARG A 163 5.31 15.18 -18.83
CA ARG A 163 6.02 14.71 -17.63
C ARG A 163 7.25 13.85 -17.95
N GLY A 164 7.30 13.25 -19.15
CA GLY A 164 8.43 12.41 -19.59
C GLY A 164 8.51 11.01 -18.93
N TYR A 165 7.51 10.61 -18.13
CA TYR A 165 7.40 9.30 -17.50
C TYR A 165 5.93 8.90 -17.28
N PRO A 166 5.62 7.60 -17.10
CA PRO A 166 4.25 7.14 -16.88
C PRO A 166 3.74 7.47 -15.47
N PHE A 167 3.24 8.70 -15.28
CA PHE A 167 2.80 9.21 -13.97
C PHE A 167 1.78 8.31 -13.28
N ASN A 168 0.78 7.82 -14.02
CA ASN A 168 -0.27 6.97 -13.47
C ASN A 168 0.31 5.65 -12.95
N ASP A 169 1.23 5.01 -13.68
CA ASP A 169 1.82 3.73 -13.24
C ASP A 169 2.72 3.90 -12.02
N VAL A 170 3.43 5.03 -11.93
CA VAL A 170 4.22 5.40 -10.75
C VAL A 170 3.30 5.66 -9.55
N CYS A 171 2.23 6.43 -9.72
CA CYS A 171 1.23 6.66 -8.68
C CYS A 171 0.63 5.35 -8.20
N GLN A 172 0.27 4.45 -9.11
CA GLN A 172 -0.24 3.12 -8.78
C GLN A 172 0.77 2.34 -7.94
N TRP A 173 2.07 2.39 -8.27
CA TRP A 173 3.11 1.72 -7.49
C TRP A 173 3.18 2.20 -6.03
N PHE A 174 3.03 3.51 -5.79
CA PHE A 174 3.01 4.09 -4.45
C PHE A 174 1.70 3.80 -3.72
N ILE A 175 0.57 3.96 -4.40
CA ILE A 175 -0.76 3.55 -3.90
C ILE A 175 -0.71 2.09 -3.48
N ASP A 176 0.02 1.27 -4.24
CA ASP A 176 0.02 -0.15 -4.01
C ASP A 176 0.67 -0.56 -2.68
N ARG A 177 1.63 0.27 -2.24
CA ARG A 177 2.46 0.11 -1.04
C ARG A 177 2.09 1.04 0.10
N GLY A 178 1.18 1.99 -0.13
CA GLY A 178 0.70 2.92 0.89
C GLY A 178 -0.07 2.16 1.97
N ASP A 179 0.32 2.30 3.23
CA ASP A 179 -0.45 1.83 4.38
C ASP A 179 -1.55 2.83 4.77
N LEU A 180 -1.29 4.12 4.53
CA LEU A 180 -2.22 5.23 4.71
C LEU A 180 -2.12 6.17 3.51
N ILE A 181 -3.26 6.53 2.94
CA ILE A 181 -3.32 7.41 1.79
C ILE A 181 -4.12 8.64 2.17
N PHE A 182 -3.43 9.76 2.33
CA PHE A 182 -4.03 11.06 2.53
C PHE A 182 -4.34 11.71 1.19
N VAL A 183 -5.63 11.91 0.90
CA VAL A 183 -6.09 12.65 -0.28
C VAL A 183 -6.47 14.05 0.16
N VAL A 184 -5.66 15.03 -0.20
CA VAL A 184 -5.75 16.42 0.28
C VAL A 184 -6.47 17.29 -0.75
N PHE A 185 -7.46 18.04 -0.29
CA PHE A 185 -8.23 19.00 -1.05
C PHE A 185 -8.17 20.39 -0.42
N ASP A 186 -8.32 21.41 -1.26
CA ASP A 186 -8.53 22.79 -0.85
C ASP A 186 -10.01 23.14 -1.12
N PRO A 187 -10.79 23.57 -0.11
CA PRO A 187 -12.21 23.82 -0.27
C PRO A 187 -12.51 24.98 -1.23
N THR A 188 -11.53 25.85 -1.50
CA THR A 188 -11.68 26.96 -2.46
C THR A 188 -11.50 26.54 -3.91
N LYS A 189 -10.95 25.34 -4.17
CA LYS A 189 -10.57 24.84 -5.49
C LYS A 189 -11.06 23.41 -5.71
N LEU A 190 -12.25 23.09 -5.20
CA LEU A 190 -12.82 21.77 -5.30
C LEU A 190 -13.38 21.53 -6.72
N ASP A 191 -12.50 21.34 -7.68
CA ASP A 191 -12.83 20.87 -9.01
C ASP A 191 -12.45 19.40 -9.13
N VAL A 192 -13.41 18.56 -9.55
CA VAL A 192 -13.17 17.13 -9.81
C VAL A 192 -13.07 16.94 -11.31
N GLY A 193 -11.88 17.19 -11.86
CA GLY A 193 -11.56 16.91 -13.25
C GLY A 193 -11.09 15.48 -13.52
N LEU A 194 -10.81 15.20 -14.80
CA LEU A 194 -10.49 13.86 -15.31
C LEU A 194 -9.28 13.20 -14.64
N GLU A 195 -8.25 13.98 -14.31
CA GLU A 195 -7.03 13.46 -13.68
C GLU A 195 -7.30 13.02 -12.23
N LEU A 196 -8.17 13.74 -11.51
CA LEU A 196 -8.58 13.35 -10.17
C LEU A 196 -9.50 12.12 -10.20
N GLU A 197 -10.42 12.03 -11.17
CA GLU A 197 -11.19 10.80 -11.39
C GLU A 197 -10.28 9.60 -11.65
N THR A 198 -9.25 9.77 -12.47
CA THR A 198 -8.27 8.73 -12.77
C THR A 198 -7.56 8.28 -11.49
N LEU A 199 -7.17 9.21 -10.63
CA LEU A 199 -6.60 8.90 -9.32
C LEU A 199 -7.56 8.06 -8.46
N PHE A 200 -8.83 8.44 -8.35
CA PHE A 200 -9.80 7.67 -7.57
C PHE A 200 -10.07 6.28 -8.16
N ARG A 201 -10.03 6.13 -9.49
CA ARG A 201 -10.08 4.81 -10.13
C ARG A 201 -8.88 3.94 -9.74
N GLN A 202 -7.69 4.51 -9.60
CA GLN A 202 -6.49 3.81 -9.12
C GLN A 202 -6.55 3.43 -7.64
N LEU A 203 -7.29 4.21 -6.85
CA LEU A 203 -7.54 3.95 -5.43
C LEU A 203 -8.62 2.88 -5.18
N LYS A 204 -9.30 2.40 -6.23
CA LYS A 204 -10.35 1.38 -6.12
C LYS A 204 -9.81 0.09 -5.51
N GLY A 205 -10.52 -0.42 -4.51
CA GLY A 205 -10.12 -1.58 -3.70
C GLY A 205 -9.15 -1.27 -2.56
N ARG A 206 -8.80 0.01 -2.35
CA ARG A 206 -7.95 0.49 -1.24
C ARG A 206 -8.67 1.49 -0.34
N GLU A 207 -10.00 1.50 -0.38
CA GLU A 207 -10.84 2.49 0.29
C GLU A 207 -10.59 2.54 1.81
N SER A 208 -10.31 1.39 2.43
CA SER A 208 -9.97 1.30 3.87
C SER A 208 -8.71 2.09 4.27
N GLN A 209 -7.78 2.30 3.34
CA GLN A 209 -6.51 3.00 3.54
C GLN A 209 -6.63 4.51 3.30
N ILE A 210 -7.73 4.95 2.67
CA ILE A 210 -7.94 6.34 2.27
C ILE A 210 -8.41 7.16 3.47
N ARG A 211 -7.84 8.36 3.60
CA ARG A 211 -8.29 9.43 4.47
C ARG A 211 -8.33 10.72 3.68
N ILE A 212 -9.49 11.35 3.63
CA ILE A 212 -9.68 12.59 2.89
C ILE A 212 -9.42 13.75 3.84
N ILE A 213 -8.73 14.78 3.36
CA ILE A 213 -8.44 15.99 4.13
C ILE A 213 -8.93 17.20 3.35
N LEU A 214 -9.87 17.94 3.92
CA LEU A 214 -10.20 19.29 3.50
C LEU A 214 -9.27 20.26 4.24
N ASN A 215 -8.12 20.55 3.62
CA ASN A 215 -7.11 21.45 4.15
C ASN A 215 -7.47 22.91 3.87
N LYS A 216 -6.92 23.87 4.63
CA LYS A 216 -7.24 25.30 4.52
C LYS A 216 -8.74 25.57 4.76
N ALA A 217 -9.40 24.77 5.59
CA ALA A 217 -10.82 24.93 5.91
C ALA A 217 -11.12 26.28 6.58
N ASP A 218 -10.12 26.89 7.22
CA ASP A 218 -10.21 28.24 7.78
C ASP A 218 -10.35 29.35 6.72
N SER A 219 -10.10 29.04 5.45
CA SER A 219 -10.19 30.01 4.35
C SER A 219 -11.63 30.30 3.89
N VAL A 220 -12.59 29.45 4.25
CA VAL A 220 -14.00 29.50 3.84
C VAL A 220 -14.91 29.60 5.05
N SER A 221 -16.14 30.10 4.85
CA SER A 221 -17.14 30.14 5.93
C SER A 221 -17.68 28.73 6.25
N THR A 222 -18.19 28.51 7.45
CA THR A 222 -18.79 27.22 7.86
C THR A 222 -19.91 26.78 6.90
N GLN A 223 -20.72 27.72 6.38
CA GLN A 223 -21.77 27.41 5.41
C GLN A 223 -21.19 26.94 4.06
N GLN A 224 -20.16 27.62 3.57
CA GLN A 224 -19.46 27.21 2.34
C GLN A 224 -18.79 25.85 2.52
N LEU A 225 -18.17 25.62 3.67
CA LEU A 225 -17.52 24.36 4.00
C LEU A 225 -18.50 23.17 3.93
N MET A 226 -19.72 23.32 4.46
CA MET A 226 -20.75 22.28 4.35
C MET A 226 -21.18 22.03 2.90
N ARG A 227 -21.25 23.07 2.07
CA ARG A 227 -21.55 22.93 0.63
C ARG A 227 -20.43 22.20 -0.10
N VAL A 228 -19.17 22.56 0.17
CA VAL A 228 -17.99 21.90 -0.41
C VAL A 228 -17.92 20.44 0.03
N TYR A 229 -18.18 20.15 1.30
CA TYR A 229 -18.24 18.79 1.81
C TYR A 229 -19.29 17.94 1.07
N GLY A 230 -20.50 18.48 0.89
CA GLY A 230 -21.56 17.83 0.11
C GLY A 230 -21.18 17.63 -1.35
N ALA A 231 -20.59 18.65 -1.99
CA ALA A 231 -20.13 18.58 -3.37
C ALA A 231 -19.03 17.53 -3.56
N LEU A 232 -18.08 17.42 -2.62
CA LEU A 232 -17.04 16.40 -2.66
C LEU A 232 -17.66 15.00 -2.66
N PHE A 233 -18.59 14.69 -1.74
CA PHE A 233 -19.22 13.38 -1.73
C PHE A 233 -20.08 13.11 -2.96
N TRP A 234 -20.75 14.13 -3.49
CA TRP A 234 -21.48 14.00 -4.75
C TRP A 234 -20.56 13.60 -5.90
N SER A 235 -19.40 14.24 -6.02
CA SER A 235 -18.42 13.94 -7.06
C SER A 235 -17.69 12.61 -6.83
N LEU A 236 -17.52 12.18 -5.58
CA LEU A 236 -16.87 10.91 -5.24
C LEU A 236 -17.81 9.70 -5.29
N ALA A 237 -19.12 9.90 -5.14
CA ALA A 237 -20.12 8.83 -5.16
C ALA A 237 -19.98 7.85 -6.34
N PRO A 238 -19.79 8.30 -7.61
CA PRO A 238 -19.60 7.36 -8.72
C PRO A 238 -18.24 6.66 -8.73
N LEU A 239 -17.25 7.18 -8.00
CA LEU A 239 -15.87 6.70 -8.03
C LEU A 239 -15.55 5.72 -6.88
N ILE A 240 -16.34 5.78 -5.81
CA ILE A 240 -16.15 4.99 -4.59
C ILE A 240 -17.21 3.89 -4.52
N ASN A 241 -16.81 2.64 -4.69
CA ASN A 241 -17.71 1.49 -4.68
C ASN A 241 -17.76 0.81 -3.29
N VAL A 242 -18.02 1.59 -2.24
CA VAL A 242 -18.16 1.07 -0.88
C VAL A 242 -19.41 1.63 -0.19
N THR A 243 -19.95 0.85 0.75
CA THR A 243 -21.13 1.21 1.53
C THR A 243 -20.86 2.31 2.54
N GLU A 244 -19.62 2.41 3.03
CA GLU A 244 -19.19 3.43 3.99
C GLU A 244 -18.15 4.35 3.35
N PRO A 245 -18.43 5.66 3.23
CA PRO A 245 -17.47 6.60 2.66
C PRO A 245 -16.20 6.74 3.50
N PRO A 246 -15.03 7.06 2.88
CA PRO A 246 -13.82 7.37 3.61
C PRO A 246 -13.99 8.52 4.60
N ARG A 247 -13.32 8.44 5.74
CA ARG A 247 -13.31 9.52 6.75
C ARG A 247 -12.71 10.80 6.15
N VAL A 248 -13.40 11.92 6.36
CA VAL A 248 -12.97 13.26 5.97
C VAL A 248 -12.55 14.03 7.23
N TYR A 249 -11.36 14.61 7.21
CA TYR A 249 -10.88 15.54 8.24
C TYR A 249 -10.94 16.96 7.71
N VAL A 250 -11.39 17.89 8.55
CA VAL A 250 -11.60 19.28 8.16
C VAL A 250 -10.83 20.19 9.10
N SER A 251 -9.74 20.78 8.61
CA SER A 251 -8.89 21.69 9.39
C SER A 251 -7.93 22.45 8.47
N SER A 252 -7.04 23.25 9.07
CA SER A 252 -5.91 23.89 8.38
C SER A 252 -4.61 23.45 9.03
N PHE A 253 -3.87 22.57 8.35
CA PHE A 253 -2.70 21.87 8.90
C PHE A 253 -1.42 22.70 8.71
N TRP A 254 -1.31 23.77 9.49
CA TRP A 254 -0.18 24.71 9.46
C TRP A 254 0.06 25.32 10.86
N PRO A 255 1.24 25.94 11.12
CA PRO A 255 1.53 26.51 12.44
C PRO A 255 0.78 27.83 12.73
N TYR A 256 0.18 28.47 11.72
CA TYR A 256 -0.41 29.81 11.81
C TYR A 256 -1.80 29.82 12.44
N ALA A 257 -2.09 30.79 13.30
CA ALA A 257 -3.39 30.93 13.96
C ALA A 257 -4.58 30.87 12.99
N PHE A 258 -5.61 30.09 13.32
CA PHE A 258 -6.85 30.05 12.55
C PHE A 258 -7.53 31.41 12.47
N ARG A 259 -8.19 31.69 11.34
CA ARG A 259 -9.03 32.90 11.17
C ARG A 259 -10.08 33.01 12.28
N VAL A 260 -10.46 34.24 12.64
CA VAL A 260 -11.27 34.53 13.83
C VAL A 260 -12.65 33.87 13.76
N ASP A 261 -13.28 33.84 12.57
CA ASP A 261 -14.66 33.35 12.37
C ASP A 261 -14.76 31.82 12.20
N THR A 262 -13.71 31.09 12.58
CA THR A 262 -13.64 29.64 12.37
C THR A 262 -14.02 28.86 13.61
N ASN A 263 -14.60 27.67 13.40
CA ASN A 263 -14.88 26.76 14.49
C ASN A 263 -13.59 26.06 14.95
N ARG A 264 -12.81 26.75 15.78
CA ARG A 264 -11.54 26.25 16.32
C ARG A 264 -11.67 24.92 17.05
N GLY A 265 -12.77 24.74 17.79
CA GLY A 265 -13.03 23.49 18.52
C GLY A 265 -13.15 22.29 17.58
N LEU A 266 -13.88 22.46 16.47
CA LEU A 266 -14.00 21.43 15.43
C LEU A 266 -12.63 21.13 14.79
N PHE A 267 -11.89 22.15 14.37
CA PHE A 267 -10.61 21.97 13.66
C PHE A 267 -9.56 21.26 14.52
N LEU A 268 -9.47 21.60 15.82
CA LEU A 268 -8.58 20.92 16.76
C LEU A 268 -9.01 19.47 17.04
N ALA A 269 -10.32 19.21 17.10
CA ALA A 269 -10.85 17.86 17.28
C ALA A 269 -10.57 16.97 16.05
N GLU A 270 -10.75 17.50 14.85
CA GLU A 270 -10.44 16.79 13.60
C GLU A 270 -8.93 16.57 13.44
N GLU A 271 -8.10 17.54 13.81
CA GLU A 271 -6.64 17.37 13.85
C GLU A 271 -6.22 16.25 14.81
N THR A 272 -6.78 16.25 16.03
CA THR A 272 -6.51 15.21 17.02
C THR A 272 -6.92 13.83 16.48
N SER A 273 -8.08 13.75 15.84
CA SER A 273 -8.58 12.52 15.23
C SER A 273 -7.67 12.02 14.10
N LEU A 274 -7.15 12.92 13.27
CA LEU A 274 -6.19 12.58 12.22
C LEU A 274 -4.87 12.03 12.78
N LEU A 275 -4.35 12.68 13.82
CA LEU A 275 -3.12 12.25 14.50
C LEU A 275 -3.30 10.90 15.20
N ASP A 276 -4.49 10.63 15.73
CA ASP A 276 -4.84 9.36 16.32
C ASP A 276 -4.91 8.23 15.29
N ASP A 277 -5.50 8.48 14.12
CA ASP A 277 -5.49 7.51 13.01
C ASP A 277 -4.06 7.19 12.54
N LEU A 278 -3.22 8.23 12.36
CA LEU A 278 -1.81 8.04 12.02
C LEU A 278 -1.08 7.20 13.09
N ARG A 279 -1.33 7.51 14.37
CA ARG A 279 -0.77 6.76 15.51
C ARG A 279 -1.22 5.29 15.52
N GLN A 280 -2.49 5.02 15.25
CA GLN A 280 -3.03 3.66 15.19
C GLN A 280 -2.37 2.85 14.09
N ILE A 281 -2.17 3.43 12.91
CA ILE A 281 -1.52 2.75 11.78
C ILE A 281 -0.07 2.41 12.12
N ILE A 282 0.66 3.34 12.75
CA ILE A 282 2.02 3.09 13.22
C ILE A 282 2.06 2.00 14.29
N ALA A 283 1.10 2.00 15.23
CA ALA A 283 1.02 1.02 16.31
C ALA A 283 0.67 -0.39 15.80
N ASN A 284 -0.30 -0.48 14.89
CA ASN A 284 -0.83 -1.73 14.37
C ASN A 284 -0.03 -2.27 13.16
N ARG A 285 1.10 -1.63 12.80
CA ARG A 285 1.91 -2.01 11.64
C ARG A 285 2.25 -3.49 11.56
N MET A 286 2.50 -4.13 12.71
CA MET A 286 2.86 -5.56 12.75
C MET A 286 1.64 -6.44 12.50
N GLU A 287 0.51 -6.09 13.09
CA GLU A 287 -0.77 -6.80 12.89
C GLU A 287 -1.18 -6.72 11.43
N ASN A 288 -1.10 -5.51 10.85
CA ASN A 288 -1.33 -5.28 9.43
C ASN A 288 -0.39 -6.17 8.60
N LYS A 289 0.93 -6.11 8.78
CA LYS A 289 1.88 -6.95 8.04
C LYS A 289 1.61 -8.45 8.14
N ILE A 290 1.28 -8.95 9.33
CA ILE A 290 0.93 -10.36 9.53
C ILE A 290 -0.33 -10.71 8.73
N ALA A 291 -1.36 -9.85 8.75
CA ALA A 291 -2.57 -10.04 7.97
C ALA A 291 -2.29 -10.06 6.46
N LEU A 292 -1.46 -9.14 5.96
CA LEU A 292 -1.09 -9.08 4.53
C LEU A 292 -0.33 -10.33 4.09
N ILE A 293 0.64 -10.80 4.89
CA ILE A 293 1.41 -12.02 4.59
C ILE A 293 0.50 -13.25 4.66
N ARG A 294 -0.44 -13.31 5.60
CA ARG A 294 -1.41 -14.40 5.70
C ARG A 294 -2.31 -14.45 4.47
N GLN A 295 -2.83 -13.31 4.02
CA GLN A 295 -3.62 -13.22 2.78
C GLN A 295 -2.81 -13.67 1.57
N HIS A 296 -1.55 -13.24 1.46
CA HIS A 296 -0.63 -13.69 0.41
C HIS A 296 -0.43 -15.21 0.44
N ALA A 297 -0.17 -15.78 1.62
CA ALA A 297 -0.01 -17.23 1.79
C ALA A 297 -1.25 -18.02 1.33
N ILE A 298 -2.45 -17.53 1.67
CA ILE A 298 -3.72 -18.14 1.23
C ILE A 298 -3.81 -18.16 -0.30
N ARG A 299 -3.47 -17.05 -0.96
CA ARG A 299 -3.49 -16.96 -2.44
C ARG A 299 -2.46 -17.90 -3.08
N VAL A 300 -1.24 -17.95 -2.55
CA VAL A 300 -0.19 -18.88 -3.03
C VAL A 300 -0.63 -20.34 -2.87
N ARG A 301 -1.23 -20.69 -1.73
CA ARG A 301 -1.78 -22.03 -1.50
C ARG A 301 -2.86 -22.38 -2.53
N ILE A 302 -3.85 -21.50 -2.72
CA ILE A 302 -4.95 -21.72 -3.67
C ILE A 302 -4.39 -21.89 -5.08
N HIS A 303 -3.46 -21.03 -5.49
CA HIS A 303 -2.80 -21.13 -6.78
C HIS A 303 -2.09 -22.47 -6.97
N ALA A 304 -1.31 -22.90 -5.98
CA ALA A 304 -0.61 -24.18 -6.04
C ALA A 304 -1.59 -25.36 -6.16
N LEU A 305 -2.72 -25.34 -5.46
CA LEU A 305 -3.77 -26.37 -5.56
C LEU A 305 -4.42 -26.41 -6.95
N VAL A 306 -4.70 -25.25 -7.54
CA VAL A 306 -5.29 -25.17 -8.88
C VAL A 306 -4.31 -25.69 -9.93
N VAL A 307 -3.06 -25.22 -9.92
CA VAL A 307 -2.04 -25.68 -10.87
C VAL A 307 -1.76 -27.18 -10.71
N ASP A 308 -1.68 -27.67 -9.47
CA ASP A 308 -1.53 -29.09 -9.20
C ASP A 308 -2.70 -29.89 -9.79
N ARG A 309 -3.94 -29.39 -9.68
CA ARG A 309 -5.10 -30.05 -10.26
C ARG A 309 -5.01 -30.11 -11.78
N TYR A 310 -4.58 -29.05 -12.46
CA TYR A 310 -4.31 -29.07 -13.91
C TYR A 310 -3.26 -30.14 -14.28
N VAL A 311 -2.15 -30.19 -13.55
CA VAL A 311 -1.07 -31.17 -13.79
C VAL A 311 -1.56 -32.61 -13.55
N GLN A 312 -2.35 -32.86 -12.51
CA GLN A 312 -2.92 -34.17 -12.21
C GLN A 312 -3.93 -34.62 -13.27
N THR A 313 -4.80 -33.72 -13.73
CA THR A 313 -5.77 -34.02 -14.78
C THR A 313 -5.05 -34.36 -16.08
N LEU A 314 -4.02 -33.61 -16.45
CA LEU A 314 -3.20 -33.92 -17.62
C LEU A 314 -2.60 -35.33 -17.52
N ARG A 315 -2.01 -35.69 -16.38
CA ARG A 315 -1.40 -37.03 -16.20
C ARG A 315 -2.41 -38.16 -16.27
N THR A 316 -3.61 -37.94 -15.73
CA THR A 316 -4.68 -38.94 -15.73
C THR A 316 -5.26 -39.13 -17.14
N ARG A 317 -5.31 -38.07 -17.95
CA ARG A 317 -5.91 -38.09 -19.30
C ARG A 317 -4.90 -38.37 -20.41
N SER A 318 -3.62 -38.08 -20.20
CA SER A 318 -2.57 -38.36 -21.18
C SER A 318 -2.32 -39.86 -21.24
N SER A 319 -2.73 -40.48 -22.35
CA SER A 319 -2.39 -41.86 -22.70
C SER A 319 -1.09 -41.89 -23.51
N PHE A 320 -0.40 -43.03 -23.56
CA PHE A 320 0.88 -43.19 -24.29
C PHE A 320 0.82 -42.79 -25.77
N PHE A 321 -0.36 -42.79 -26.39
CA PHE A 321 -0.58 -42.46 -27.81
C PHE A 321 -1.18 -41.08 -28.06
N SER A 322 -1.57 -40.34 -27.00
CA SER A 322 -2.20 -39.01 -27.14
C SER A 322 -1.16 -37.90 -27.12
N ASN A 323 -1.34 -36.88 -27.97
CA ASN A 323 -0.51 -35.68 -27.92
C ASN A 323 -0.83 -34.88 -26.63
N ALA A 324 0.08 -34.92 -25.66
CA ALA A 324 -0.09 -34.28 -24.36
C ALA A 324 -0.33 -32.76 -24.46
N GLU A 325 0.22 -32.09 -25.48
CA GLU A 325 0.00 -30.65 -25.68
C GLU A 325 -1.44 -30.34 -26.10
N GLN A 326 -2.02 -31.15 -26.98
CA GLN A 326 -3.41 -30.98 -27.42
C GLN A 326 -4.40 -31.29 -26.30
N VAL A 327 -4.17 -32.38 -25.55
CA VAL A 327 -4.97 -32.72 -24.37
C VAL A 327 -4.91 -31.60 -23.33
N PHE A 328 -3.72 -31.03 -23.11
CA PHE A 328 -3.58 -29.94 -22.16
C PHE A 328 -4.26 -28.65 -22.63
N ALA A 329 -4.15 -28.30 -23.91
CA ALA A 329 -4.83 -27.15 -24.48
C ALA A 329 -6.35 -27.23 -24.28
N ASP A 330 -6.93 -28.41 -24.49
CA ASP A 330 -8.35 -28.69 -24.27
C ASP A 330 -8.75 -28.53 -22.78
N ILE A 331 -7.95 -29.07 -21.85
CA ILE A 331 -8.18 -28.90 -20.40
C ILE A 331 -8.15 -27.42 -19.98
N VAL A 332 -7.23 -26.64 -20.55
CA VAL A 332 -7.10 -25.20 -20.24
C VAL A 332 -8.24 -24.39 -20.85
N GLU A 333 -8.75 -24.79 -22.00
CA GLU A 333 -9.88 -24.12 -22.67
C GLU A 333 -11.23 -24.44 -22.00
N HIS A 334 -11.41 -25.67 -21.52
CA HIS A 334 -12.67 -26.17 -20.94
C HIS A 334 -12.52 -26.70 -19.50
N PRO A 335 -12.02 -25.92 -18.52
CA PRO A 335 -11.72 -26.43 -17.18
C PRO A 335 -12.95 -26.88 -16.37
N GLU A 336 -14.15 -26.47 -16.77
CA GLU A 336 -15.42 -26.90 -16.19
C GLU A 336 -15.73 -28.37 -16.51
N GLU A 337 -15.49 -28.81 -17.75
CA GLU A 337 -15.71 -30.19 -18.20
C GLU A 337 -14.80 -31.17 -17.47
N TYR A 338 -13.60 -30.72 -17.13
CA TYR A 338 -12.62 -31.47 -16.35
C TYR A 338 -12.78 -31.32 -14.84
N ASN A 339 -13.81 -30.60 -14.38
CA ASN A 339 -14.12 -30.34 -12.97
C ASN A 339 -12.90 -29.85 -12.17
N ILE A 340 -12.07 -28.98 -12.76
CA ILE A 340 -10.84 -28.49 -12.13
C ILE A 340 -11.19 -27.72 -10.84
N TYR A 341 -12.04 -26.70 -10.96
CA TYR A 341 -12.42 -25.82 -9.86
C TYR A 341 -13.29 -26.53 -8.81
N GLY A 342 -14.23 -27.39 -9.23
CA GLY A 342 -15.05 -28.16 -8.28
C GLY A 342 -14.22 -29.13 -7.44
N SER A 343 -13.16 -29.71 -8.01
CA SER A 343 -12.22 -30.55 -7.26
C SER A 343 -11.40 -29.75 -6.25
N VAL A 344 -10.99 -28.53 -6.59
CA VAL A 344 -10.26 -27.66 -5.66
C VAL A 344 -11.18 -27.17 -4.53
N LEU A 345 -12.45 -26.87 -4.85
CA LEU A 345 -13.49 -26.47 -3.90
C LEU A 345 -13.90 -27.58 -2.93
N ALA A 346 -13.67 -28.85 -3.27
CA ALA A 346 -13.87 -29.95 -2.34
C ALA A 346 -12.93 -29.86 -1.12
N ASN A 347 -11.84 -29.09 -1.20
CA ASN A 347 -11.02 -28.79 -0.04
C ASN A 347 -11.71 -27.76 0.86
N SER A 348 -11.97 -28.13 2.12
CA SER A 348 -12.63 -27.28 3.12
C SER A 348 -11.95 -25.93 3.39
N ASN A 349 -10.67 -25.80 3.03
CA ASN A 349 -9.86 -24.60 3.24
C ASN A 349 -9.86 -23.63 2.06
N VAL A 350 -10.74 -23.82 1.07
CA VAL A 350 -10.84 -22.97 -0.13
C VAL A 350 -12.26 -22.41 -0.30
N SER A 351 -12.37 -21.09 -0.42
CA SER A 351 -13.62 -20.41 -0.78
C SER A 351 -13.74 -20.24 -2.29
N LYS A 352 -14.98 -20.32 -2.80
CA LYS A 352 -15.28 -20.00 -4.21
C LYS A 352 -14.89 -18.58 -4.59
N PHE A 353 -15.00 -17.64 -3.66
CA PHE A 353 -14.68 -16.24 -3.89
C PHE A 353 -13.18 -15.95 -3.94
N ASP A 354 -12.34 -16.87 -3.47
CA ASP A 354 -10.88 -16.72 -3.48
C ASP A 354 -10.23 -17.35 -4.72
N LEU A 355 -11.01 -18.03 -5.57
CA LEU A 355 -10.50 -18.69 -6.78
C LEU A 355 -10.35 -17.67 -7.92
N PRO A 356 -9.18 -17.62 -8.60
CA PRO A 356 -9.01 -16.80 -9.79
C PRO A 356 -9.91 -17.26 -10.94
N ASP A 357 -10.15 -16.38 -11.91
CA ASP A 357 -10.94 -16.70 -13.09
C ASP A 357 -10.21 -17.74 -13.97
N PRO A 358 -10.93 -18.67 -14.63
CA PRO A 358 -10.36 -19.60 -15.59
C PRO A 358 -9.44 -18.95 -16.65
N LYS A 359 -9.77 -17.73 -17.11
CA LYS A 359 -8.98 -17.03 -18.13
C LYS A 359 -7.57 -16.70 -17.63
N THR A 360 -7.40 -16.43 -16.34
CA THR A 360 -6.10 -16.17 -15.72
C THR A 360 -5.16 -17.35 -15.93
N TYR A 361 -5.67 -18.59 -15.80
CA TYR A 361 -4.86 -19.79 -16.00
C TYR A 361 -4.57 -20.09 -17.47
N LYS A 362 -5.45 -19.68 -18.39
CA LYS A 362 -5.15 -19.72 -19.85
C LYS A 362 -3.93 -18.88 -20.18
N SER A 363 -3.85 -17.65 -19.67
CA SER A 363 -2.67 -16.79 -19.83
C SER A 363 -1.43 -17.35 -19.12
N PHE A 364 -1.58 -17.85 -17.89
CA PHE A 364 -0.49 -18.45 -17.12
C PHE A 364 0.18 -19.61 -17.84
N PHE A 365 -0.60 -20.56 -18.38
CA PHE A 365 -0.07 -21.71 -19.09
C PHE A 365 0.42 -21.38 -20.50
N GLY A 366 -0.05 -20.27 -21.09
CA GLY A 366 0.55 -19.71 -22.31
C GLY A 366 1.99 -19.23 -22.10
N ALA A 367 2.30 -18.69 -20.91
CA ALA A 367 3.66 -18.25 -20.55
C ALA A 367 4.50 -19.37 -19.91
N ASN A 368 3.87 -20.37 -19.28
CA ASN A 368 4.53 -21.41 -18.51
C ASN A 368 4.15 -22.81 -18.99
N SER A 369 5.10 -23.54 -19.57
CA SER A 369 4.88 -24.94 -19.96
C SER A 369 4.60 -25.83 -18.76
N VAL A 370 3.48 -26.56 -18.82
CA VAL A 370 3.04 -27.55 -17.81
C VAL A 370 4.07 -28.65 -17.58
N ALA A 371 4.86 -29.00 -18.60
CA ALA A 371 5.89 -30.04 -18.49
C ALA A 371 6.98 -29.68 -17.47
N THR A 372 7.20 -28.39 -17.21
CA THR A 372 8.17 -27.90 -16.21
C THR A 372 7.65 -27.98 -14.79
N ILE A 373 6.33 -28.16 -14.60
CA ILE A 373 5.66 -28.10 -13.31
C ILE A 373 5.46 -29.52 -12.77
N ARG A 374 5.89 -29.75 -11.52
CA ARG A 374 5.71 -31.04 -10.84
C ARG A 374 4.47 -30.97 -9.92
N PRO A 375 3.79 -32.10 -9.66
CA PRO A 375 2.68 -32.15 -8.71
C PRO A 375 3.13 -31.87 -7.29
N LEU A 376 2.20 -31.46 -6.43
CA LEU A 376 2.43 -31.13 -5.02
C LEU A 376 3.04 -32.30 -4.25
N SER A 377 2.61 -33.53 -4.56
CA SER A 377 3.13 -34.75 -3.93
C SER A 377 4.63 -34.96 -4.18
N TYR A 378 5.18 -34.45 -5.28
CA TYR A 378 6.60 -34.52 -5.58
C TYR A 378 7.45 -33.66 -4.63
N HIS A 379 6.83 -32.64 -4.03
CA HIS A 379 7.49 -31.73 -3.10
C HIS A 379 7.31 -32.13 -1.62
N CYS A 380 6.91 -33.37 -1.36
CA CYS A 380 6.89 -33.97 -0.04
C CYS A 380 8.19 -34.73 0.21
N SER A 381 8.85 -34.45 1.34
CA SER A 381 10.05 -35.18 1.78
C SER A 381 9.82 -35.83 3.13
N TYR A 382 10.39 -37.01 3.34
CA TYR A 382 10.28 -37.73 4.61
C TYR A 382 10.85 -36.93 5.80
N THR A 383 11.96 -36.21 5.58
CA THR A 383 12.65 -35.44 6.62
C THR A 383 12.10 -34.03 6.83
N ASN A 384 11.55 -33.42 5.77
CA ASN A 384 11.16 -32.01 5.75
C ASN A 384 9.64 -31.81 5.65
N GLY A 385 8.83 -32.86 5.57
CA GLY A 385 7.38 -32.77 5.36
C GLY A 385 6.98 -32.26 3.97
N CYS A 386 5.69 -32.05 3.75
CA CYS A 386 5.15 -31.46 2.53
C CYS A 386 5.15 -29.93 2.58
N LEU A 387 5.42 -29.27 1.44
CA LEU A 387 5.33 -27.81 1.34
C LEU A 387 3.90 -27.29 1.55
N LEU A 388 2.89 -28.06 1.13
CA LEU A 388 1.48 -27.73 1.35
C LEU A 388 1.13 -27.69 2.85
N ASP A 389 1.61 -28.66 3.63
CA ASP A 389 1.38 -28.69 5.07
C ASP A 389 2.09 -27.54 5.80
N LYS A 390 3.27 -27.14 5.31
CA LYS A 390 4.01 -26.00 5.86
C LYS A 390 3.25 -24.69 5.67
N ILE A 391 2.74 -24.43 4.46
CA ILE A 391 1.97 -23.21 4.21
C ILE A 391 0.64 -23.23 4.98
N GLU A 392 0.00 -24.39 5.10
CA GLU A 392 -1.23 -24.55 5.89
C GLU A 392 -0.99 -24.26 7.37
N ARG A 393 0.08 -24.82 7.95
CA ARG A 393 0.49 -24.54 9.33
C ARG A 393 0.85 -23.07 9.54
N ALA A 394 1.50 -22.45 8.57
CA ALA A 394 1.80 -21.02 8.63
C ALA A 394 0.52 -20.16 8.68
N ILE A 395 -0.48 -20.48 7.85
CA ILE A 395 -1.75 -19.74 7.76
C ILE A 395 -2.64 -19.93 9.00
N SER A 396 -2.73 -21.17 9.49
CA SER A 396 -3.68 -21.57 10.53
C SER A 396 -3.14 -21.44 11.96
N VAL A 397 -1.82 -21.59 12.15
CA VAL A 397 -1.20 -21.64 13.49
C VAL A 397 -0.16 -20.55 13.67
N GLU A 398 0.90 -20.51 12.85
CA GLU A 398 2.09 -19.69 13.15
C GLU A 398 1.80 -18.18 13.04
N LEU A 399 1.16 -17.73 11.95
CA LEU A 399 0.82 -16.31 11.76
C LEU A 399 -0.22 -15.82 12.78
N PRO A 400 -1.32 -16.55 13.07
CA PRO A 400 -2.23 -16.20 14.16
C PRO A 400 -1.56 -16.18 15.54
N ALA A 401 -0.66 -17.13 15.84
CA ALA A 401 0.07 -17.15 17.10
C ALA A 401 0.99 -15.93 17.26
N LEU A 402 1.64 -15.49 16.17
CA LEU A 402 2.40 -14.23 16.17
C LEU A 402 1.50 -13.03 16.47
N LEU A 403 0.29 -13.00 15.92
CA LEU A 403 -0.68 -11.94 16.20
C LEU A 403 -1.14 -11.98 17.67
N GLY A 404 -1.42 -13.16 18.22
CA GLY A 404 -1.74 -13.35 19.64
C GLY A 404 -0.63 -12.90 20.60
N SER A 405 0.63 -12.97 20.17
CA SER A 405 1.77 -12.48 20.97
C SER A 405 1.88 -10.95 21.05
N LEU A 406 1.19 -10.22 20.16
CA LEU A 406 1.15 -8.76 20.14
C LEU A 406 0.13 -8.19 21.14
N SER A 407 -0.93 -8.95 21.43
CA SER A 407 -2.15 -8.49 22.10
C SER A 407 -2.03 -8.12 23.60
N PRO A 408 -1.06 -8.63 24.41
CA PRO A 408 -0.94 -8.19 25.80
C PRO A 408 0.06 -7.03 26.01
N VAL A 409 1.14 -6.96 25.24
CA VAL A 409 2.30 -6.10 25.56
C VAL A 409 2.20 -4.71 24.92
N THR A 410 1.48 -4.58 23.81
CA THR A 410 1.47 -3.34 23.01
C THR A 410 0.42 -2.34 23.49
N ARG A 411 -0.73 -2.80 24.03
CA ARG A 411 -1.78 -1.91 24.57
C ARG A 411 -1.36 -1.20 25.87
N LEU A 412 -0.60 -1.87 26.73
CA LEU A 412 -0.17 -1.32 28.02
C LEU A 412 1.06 -0.39 27.90
N LYS A 413 2.00 -0.66 26.99
CA LYS A 413 3.18 0.20 26.80
C LYS A 413 2.88 1.53 26.10
N VAL A 414 1.85 1.60 25.25
CA VAL A 414 1.42 2.87 24.64
C VAL A 414 0.78 3.82 25.67
N ARG A 415 0.26 3.29 26.78
CA ARG A 415 -0.23 4.11 27.91
C ARG A 415 0.90 4.62 28.82
N ALA A 416 2.05 3.94 28.85
CA ALA A 416 3.12 4.18 29.81
C ALA A 416 4.31 5.01 29.28
N THR A 417 4.36 5.36 28.00
CA THR A 417 5.40 6.25 27.46
C THR A 417 4.83 7.61 27.09
N ALA A 418 4.41 8.38 28.09
CA ALA A 418 4.48 9.84 27.98
C ALA A 418 5.96 10.22 28.19
N PRO A 419 6.65 10.81 27.20
CA PRO A 419 8.00 11.31 27.43
C PRO A 419 7.92 12.50 28.39
N SER A 420 8.55 12.40 29.55
CA SER A 420 8.95 13.57 30.33
C SER A 420 9.83 14.44 29.44
N CYS A 421 9.35 15.62 29.09
CA CYS A 421 10.07 16.54 28.22
C CYS A 421 11.31 17.05 28.96
N GLY A 422 12.49 16.58 28.55
CA GLY A 422 13.77 17.13 28.99
C GLY A 422 13.97 18.50 28.37
N SER A 423 14.12 19.50 29.22
CA SER A 423 14.34 20.91 28.89
C SER A 423 15.67 21.11 28.18
N TYR A 424 15.70 21.31 26.85
CA TYR A 424 16.67 22.19 26.16
C TYR A 424 16.13 22.61 24.77
N LEU A 425 16.01 23.95 24.61
CA LEU A 425 15.90 24.78 23.40
C LEU A 425 14.86 24.45 22.31
N CYS A 426 13.82 25.29 22.21
CA CYS A 426 13.61 26.23 21.08
C CYS A 426 12.43 27.16 21.40
N ASN A 427 12.64 28.47 21.21
CA ASN A 427 11.63 29.52 21.37
C ASN A 427 10.58 29.47 20.25
N GLU A 428 9.37 29.89 20.61
CA GLU A 428 8.11 29.97 19.85
C GLU A 428 7.41 28.62 19.56
N THR A 429 6.40 28.33 20.39
CA THR A 429 5.48 27.20 20.21
C THR A 429 4.43 27.53 19.14
N PRO A 430 4.22 26.69 18.12
CA PRO A 430 3.19 26.91 17.11
C PRO A 430 1.79 26.95 17.75
N LYS A 431 1.01 27.98 17.42
CA LYS A 431 -0.26 28.34 18.10
C LYS A 431 -1.39 27.33 17.89
N ASN A 432 -1.32 26.52 16.84
CA ASN A 432 -2.36 25.55 16.49
C ASN A 432 -2.02 24.11 16.86
N ARG A 433 -0.85 23.83 17.42
CA ARG A 433 -0.51 22.44 17.80
C ARG A 433 -1.24 22.06 19.08
N TYR A 434 -1.89 20.89 19.10
CA TYR A 434 -2.55 20.38 20.31
C TYR A 434 -1.60 20.39 21.52
N VAL A 435 -1.88 21.26 22.49
CA VAL A 435 -1.27 21.27 23.82
C VAL A 435 -2.27 20.54 24.74
N LYS A 436 -1.85 19.43 25.36
CA LYS A 436 -2.66 18.86 26.44
C LYS A 436 -2.76 19.89 27.57
N PRO A 437 -3.97 20.20 28.08
CA PRO A 437 -4.11 20.98 29.30
C PRO A 437 -3.49 20.28 30.51
#